data_AF-A0A7Y4ZR47-F1
#
_entry.id   AF-A0A7Y4ZR47-F1
#
_cell.length_a   1.000
_cell.length_b   1.000
_cell.length_c   1.000
_cell.angle_alpha   90.00
_cell.angle_beta   90.00
_cell.angle_gamma   90.00
#
_symmetry.space_group_name_H-M   'P 1'
#
loop_
_entity.id
_entity.type
_entity.pdbx_description
1 polymer ?
#
loop_
_entity_poly.entity_id
_entity_poly.type
_entity_poly.pdbx_seq_one_letter_code
_entity_poly.pdbx_strand_id
1 'polypeptide(L)'
;MVKPGRRPRAVRNPAKPGTGHQWVYLPDLAETIVQLIEHRPLPPLARFHMDGHWDPDGMQMAAAIGRALGVPEVPVRRLPWWMISLAAPFMPDLKELAEMKYLWELPLRLCNERLVATLGYEPHTPLDDAVRQTLASLGVPTSTPAEMAG
;
A
#
# COMPACT_ATOMS: atom_id res chain seq x y z
N MET A 1 -8.42 -2.36 2.17
CA MET A 1 -8.36 -2.29 3.64
C MET A 1 -8.85 -3.58 4.28
N VAL A 2 -8.05 -4.11 5.20
CA VAL A 2 -8.29 -5.34 5.99
C VAL A 2 -8.41 -4.94 7.47
N LYS A 3 -9.27 -5.61 8.24
CA LYS A 3 -9.40 -5.36 9.69
C LYS A 3 -8.41 -6.22 10.48
N PRO A 4 -7.80 -5.71 11.56
CA PRO A 4 -6.92 -6.51 12.41
C PRO A 4 -7.62 -7.73 13.03
N GLY A 5 -6.86 -8.79 13.26
CA GLY A 5 -7.24 -9.97 14.05
C GLY A 5 -8.31 -10.89 13.42
N ARG A 6 -8.83 -10.57 12.24
CA ARG A 6 -9.88 -11.39 11.58
C ARG A 6 -9.60 -11.54 10.10
N ARG A 7 -9.74 -12.77 9.60
CA ARG A 7 -9.70 -13.05 8.16
C ARG A 7 -10.82 -12.27 7.45
N PRO A 8 -10.49 -11.36 6.52
CA PRO A 8 -11.49 -10.54 5.85
C PRO A 8 -12.31 -11.41 4.88
N ARG A 9 -13.62 -11.16 4.83
CA ARG A 9 -14.51 -11.77 3.82
C ARG A 9 -14.54 -11.00 2.49
N ALA A 10 -14.03 -9.77 2.50
CA ALA A 10 -13.93 -8.89 1.35
C ALA A 10 -12.83 -7.84 1.60
N VAL A 11 -12.18 -7.40 0.53
CA VAL A 11 -11.23 -6.28 0.58
C VAL A 11 -11.95 -5.01 0.16
N ARG A 12 -11.90 -3.97 1.00
CA ARG A 12 -12.42 -2.65 0.60
C ARG A 12 -11.37 -1.87 -0.17
N ASN A 13 -11.67 -1.48 -1.40
CA ASN A 13 -10.82 -0.65 -2.23
C ASN A 13 -11.29 0.83 -2.18
N PRO A 14 -10.47 1.76 -1.64
CA PRO A 14 -10.76 3.19 -1.66
C PRO A 14 -10.56 3.83 -3.04
N ALA A 15 -9.73 3.24 -3.91
CA ALA A 15 -9.44 3.76 -5.24
C ALA A 15 -10.68 3.86 -6.12
N LYS A 16 -10.73 4.91 -6.94
CA LYS A 16 -11.61 4.91 -8.11
C LYS A 16 -11.14 3.78 -9.05
N PRO A 17 -12.07 3.00 -9.66
CA PRO A 17 -11.70 1.92 -10.56
C PRO A 17 -10.84 2.41 -11.73
N GLY A 18 -9.75 1.71 -12.00
CA GLY A 18 -8.82 2.06 -13.08
C GLY A 18 -7.89 3.23 -12.75
N THR A 19 -7.91 3.76 -11.51
CA THR A 19 -6.92 4.73 -11.05
C THR A 19 -5.71 3.99 -10.49
N GLY A 20 -4.55 4.25 -11.07
CA GLY A 20 -3.29 3.67 -10.62
C GLY A 20 -2.85 4.21 -9.26
N HIS A 21 -2.32 3.35 -8.41
CA HIS A 21 -1.85 3.68 -7.07
C HIS A 21 -0.43 3.18 -6.85
N GLN A 22 0.34 3.96 -6.11
CA GLN A 22 1.66 3.56 -5.68
C GLN A 22 1.63 3.19 -4.19
N TRP A 23 2.23 2.06 -3.85
CA TRP A 23 2.35 1.57 -2.49
C TRP A 23 3.81 1.45 -2.10
N VAL A 24 4.12 1.67 -0.82
CA VAL A 24 5.45 1.43 -0.28
C VAL A 24 5.34 0.51 0.94
N TYR A 25 6.23 -0.48 1.01
CA TYR A 25 6.34 -1.30 2.19
C TYR A 25 7.11 -0.54 3.27
N LEU A 26 6.52 -0.43 4.47
CA LEU A 26 7.04 0.44 5.53
C LEU A 26 8.47 0.06 5.97
N PRO A 27 8.83 -1.23 6.14
CA PRO A 27 10.21 -1.62 6.40
C PRO A 27 11.20 -1.22 5.30
N ASP A 28 10.86 -1.36 4.02
CA ASP A 28 11.74 -0.93 2.92
C ASP A 28 11.95 0.59 2.94
N LEU A 29 10.90 1.36 3.25
CA LEU A 29 11.01 2.81 3.46
C LEU A 29 11.92 3.14 4.64
N ALA A 30 11.79 2.43 5.75
CA ALA A 30 12.62 2.62 6.93
C ALA A 30 14.10 2.32 6.62
N GLU A 31 14.37 1.21 5.92
CA GLU A 31 15.71 0.86 5.47
C GLU A 31 16.29 1.93 4.54
N THR A 32 15.50 2.41 3.57
CA THR A 32 15.89 3.49 2.67
C THR A 32 16.30 4.75 3.43
N ILE A 33 15.54 5.13 4.46
CA ILE A 33 15.86 6.29 5.31
C ILE A 33 17.20 6.08 6.02
N VAL A 34 17.44 4.89 6.59
CA VAL A 34 18.71 4.55 7.27
C VAL A 34 19.88 4.63 6.30
N GLN A 35 19.77 4.00 5.13
CA GLN A 35 20.83 4.03 4.12
C GLN A 35 21.16 5.46 3.65
N LEU A 36 20.16 6.32 3.47
CA LEU A 36 20.38 7.74 3.13
C LEU A 36 21.07 8.52 4.26
N ILE A 37 20.79 8.20 5.52
CA ILE A 37 21.47 8.80 6.68
C ILE A 37 22.93 8.36 6.74
N GLU A 38 23.24 7.12 6.38
CA GLU A 38 24.60 6.58 6.37
C GLU A 38 25.41 7.06 5.15
N HIS A 39 24.77 7.33 4.01
CA HIS A 39 25.40 7.80 2.78
C HIS A 39 25.75 9.32 2.76
N ARG A 40 25.98 9.93 3.93
CA ARG A 40 26.29 11.36 4.05
C ARG A 40 27.71 11.68 3.49
N PRO A 41 27.94 12.92 2.99
CA PRO A 41 27.03 14.06 2.99
C PRO A 41 26.02 14.06 1.84
N LEU A 42 24.82 14.57 2.11
CA LEU A 42 23.78 14.80 1.10
C LEU A 42 23.60 16.32 0.88
N PRO A 43 23.17 16.76 -0.32
CA PRO A 43 22.85 18.17 -0.56
C PRO A 43 21.79 18.70 0.41
N PRO A 44 21.82 19.99 0.79
CA PRO A 44 20.74 20.61 1.54
C PRO A 44 19.39 20.42 0.85
N LEU A 45 18.35 20.08 1.62
CA LEU A 45 16.99 19.81 1.12
C LEU A 45 16.93 18.74 0.01
N ALA A 46 17.83 17.75 0.04
CA ALA A 46 17.78 16.63 -0.89
C ALA A 46 16.43 15.90 -0.79
N ARG A 47 15.81 15.67 -1.95
CA ARG A 47 14.53 14.98 -2.09
C ARG A 47 14.76 13.62 -2.71
N PHE A 48 14.26 12.59 -2.05
CA PHE A 48 14.27 11.22 -2.53
C PHE A 48 12.86 10.68 -2.57
N HIS A 49 12.59 9.87 -3.58
CA HIS A 49 11.32 9.19 -3.78
C HIS A 49 11.62 7.71 -4.00
N MET A 50 10.70 6.86 -3.58
CA MET A 50 10.71 5.43 -3.88
C MET A 50 9.73 5.18 -5.03
N ASP A 51 9.98 4.16 -5.85
CA ASP A 51 9.01 3.68 -6.85
C ASP A 51 8.08 2.67 -6.18
N GLY A 52 8.56 1.92 -5.18
CA GLY A 52 7.76 0.97 -4.41
C GLY A 52 7.04 -0.01 -5.33
N HIS A 53 5.74 -0.24 -5.09
CA HIS A 53 4.87 -1.06 -5.92
C HIS A 53 3.88 -0.19 -6.71
N TRP A 54 3.99 -0.24 -8.03
CA TRP A 54 3.03 0.39 -8.93
C TRP A 54 1.84 -0.55 -9.22
N ASP A 55 0.65 -0.14 -8.81
CA ASP A 55 -0.63 -0.81 -9.04
C ASP A 55 -1.44 -0.03 -10.10
N PRO A 56 -1.30 -0.32 -11.40
CA PRO A 56 -1.76 0.54 -12.49
C PRO A 56 -3.28 0.67 -12.60
N ASP A 57 -4.03 -0.31 -12.11
CA ASP A 57 -5.50 -0.35 -12.15
C ASP A 57 -6.15 -0.29 -10.77
N GLY A 58 -5.33 -0.25 -9.71
CA GLY A 58 -5.76 -0.22 -8.31
C GLY A 58 -6.24 -1.57 -7.78
N MET A 59 -6.00 -2.66 -8.49
CA MET A 59 -6.47 -4.01 -8.13
C MET A 59 -5.37 -4.93 -7.62
N GLN A 60 -4.10 -4.65 -7.92
CA GLN A 60 -2.99 -5.52 -7.54
C GLN A 60 -2.85 -5.71 -6.04
N MET A 61 -3.03 -4.64 -5.24
CA MET A 61 -2.97 -4.73 -3.78
C MET A 61 -4.06 -5.67 -3.23
N ALA A 62 -5.28 -5.58 -3.78
CA ALA A 62 -6.37 -6.46 -3.37
C ALA A 62 -6.12 -7.93 -3.80
N ALA A 63 -5.56 -8.14 -4.99
CA ALA A 63 -5.16 -9.46 -5.48
C ALA A 63 -4.04 -10.08 -4.62
N ALA A 64 -3.03 -9.30 -4.23
CA ALA A 64 -1.96 -9.75 -3.34
C ALA A 64 -2.49 -10.16 -1.96
N ILE A 65 -3.45 -9.39 -1.41
CA ILE A 65 -4.17 -9.79 -0.19
C ILE A 65 -4.92 -11.11 -0.41
N GLY A 66 -5.62 -11.28 -1.54
CA GLY A 66 -6.31 -12.52 -1.89
C GLY A 66 -5.36 -13.72 -1.90
N ARG A 67 -4.22 -13.60 -2.59
CA ARG A 67 -3.16 -14.62 -2.62
C ARG A 67 -2.64 -14.94 -1.22
N ALA A 68 -2.25 -13.93 -0.44
CA ALA A 68 -1.74 -14.14 0.92
C ALA A 68 -2.75 -14.79 1.89
N LEU A 69 -4.04 -14.65 1.60
CA LEU A 69 -5.12 -15.31 2.35
C LEU A 69 -5.49 -16.69 1.77
N GLY A 70 -4.91 -17.15 0.67
CA GLY A 70 -5.32 -18.39 -0.01
C GLY A 70 -6.72 -18.30 -0.63
N VAL A 71 -7.18 -17.10 -0.97
CA VAL A 71 -8.46 -16.85 -1.67
C VAL A 71 -8.18 -15.92 -2.85
N PRO A 72 -7.68 -16.45 -3.98
CA PRO A 72 -7.26 -15.63 -5.13
C PRO A 72 -8.36 -14.70 -5.63
N GLU A 73 -9.62 -15.15 -5.57
CA GLU A 73 -10.80 -14.37 -5.95
C GLU A 73 -11.49 -13.71 -4.75
N VAL A 74 -10.71 -13.07 -3.86
CA VAL A 74 -11.31 -12.35 -2.73
C VAL A 74 -12.24 -11.24 -3.23
N PRO A 75 -13.49 -11.16 -2.75
CA PRO A 75 -14.41 -10.12 -3.21
C PRO A 75 -13.87 -8.71 -2.92
N VAL A 76 -13.68 -7.91 -3.96
CA VAL A 76 -13.27 -6.50 -3.85
C VAL A 76 -14.51 -5.62 -3.84
N ARG A 77 -14.70 -4.85 -2.77
CA ARG A 77 -15.83 -3.93 -2.60
C ARG A 77 -15.32 -2.50 -2.60
N ARG A 78 -16.06 -1.59 -3.22
CA ARG A 78 -15.71 -0.17 -3.17
C ARG A 78 -15.94 0.39 -1.77
N LEU A 79 -15.09 1.32 -1.36
CA LEU A 79 -15.36 2.16 -0.20
C LEU A 79 -16.52 3.11 -0.55
N PRO A 80 -17.61 3.16 0.24
CA PRO A 80 -18.76 4.01 -0.06
C PRO A 80 -18.45 5.46 0.28
N TRP A 81 -17.65 6.13 -0.55
CA TRP A 81 -17.25 7.53 -0.35
C TRP A 81 -18.43 8.48 -0.10
N TRP A 82 -19.57 8.25 -0.77
CA TRP A 82 -20.78 9.05 -0.57
C TRP A 82 -21.29 9.00 0.87
N MET A 83 -21.20 7.85 1.53
CA MET A 83 -21.62 7.68 2.92
C MET A 83 -20.66 8.39 3.87
N ILE A 84 -19.36 8.35 3.57
CA ILE A 84 -18.33 9.10 4.31
C ILE A 84 -18.58 10.60 4.16
N SER A 85 -18.82 11.09 2.95
CA SER A 85 -19.10 12.51 2.69
C SER A 85 -20.38 13.01 3.36
N LEU A 86 -21.43 12.17 3.47
CA LEU A 86 -22.65 12.54 4.19
C LEU A 86 -22.47 12.57 5.71
N ALA A 87 -21.61 11.72 6.25
CA ALA A 87 -21.33 11.66 7.69
C ALA A 87 -20.26 12.68 8.14
N ALA A 88 -19.40 13.15 7.22
CA ALA A 88 -18.33 14.11 7.47
C ALA A 88 -18.74 15.38 8.24
N PRO A 89 -19.91 16.01 8.00
CA PRO A 89 -20.32 17.19 8.77
C PRO A 89 -20.53 16.92 10.27
N PHE A 90 -20.77 15.67 10.65
CA PHE A 90 -21.09 15.26 12.02
C PHE A 90 -19.90 14.67 12.77
N MET A 91 -18.83 14.25 12.06
CA MET A 91 -17.68 13.55 12.62
C MET A 91 -16.38 14.13 12.03
N PRO A 92 -15.55 14.82 12.83
CA PRO A 92 -14.30 15.44 12.36
C PRO A 92 -13.37 14.47 11.60
N ASP A 93 -13.15 13.27 12.14
CA ASP A 93 -12.28 12.25 11.52
C ASP A 93 -12.76 11.84 10.10
N LEU A 94 -14.08 11.83 9.87
CA LEU A 94 -14.64 11.50 8.55
C LEU A 94 -14.53 12.66 7.57
N LYS A 95 -14.49 13.90 8.07
CA LYS A 95 -14.23 15.09 7.25
C LYS A 95 -12.80 15.06 6.71
N GLU A 96 -11.82 14.78 7.56
CA GLU A 96 -10.42 14.64 7.14
C GLU A 96 -10.26 13.50 6.13
N LEU A 97 -10.89 12.35 6.40
CA LEU A 97 -10.88 11.23 5.46
C LEU A 97 -11.53 11.59 4.11
N ALA A 98 -12.63 12.33 4.12
CA ALA A 98 -13.29 12.79 2.89
C ALA A 98 -12.43 13.78 2.10
N GLU A 99 -11.68 14.65 2.76
CA GLU A 99 -10.72 15.56 2.13
C GLU A 99 -9.58 14.78 1.46
N MET A 100 -9.14 13.63 2.01
CA MET A 100 -8.13 12.77 1.38
C MET A 100 -8.63 11.97 0.17
N LYS A 101 -9.93 12.06 -0.19
CA LYS A 101 -10.50 11.34 -1.33
C LYS A 101 -9.77 11.60 -2.65
N TYR A 102 -9.23 12.82 -2.85
CA TYR A 102 -8.52 13.16 -4.10
C TYR A 102 -7.31 12.25 -4.37
N LEU A 103 -6.63 11.78 -3.31
CA LEU A 103 -5.49 10.86 -3.42
C LEU A 103 -5.88 9.52 -4.04
N TRP A 104 -7.17 9.19 -4.02
CA TRP A 104 -7.73 7.95 -4.54
C TRP A 104 -8.37 8.11 -5.93
N GLU A 105 -8.37 9.34 -6.48
CA GLU A 105 -8.97 9.67 -7.78
C GLU A 105 -7.92 9.95 -8.86
N LEU A 106 -6.73 10.41 -8.47
CA LEU A 106 -5.65 10.79 -9.38
C LEU A 106 -4.51 9.77 -9.37
N PRO A 107 -4.03 9.31 -10.54
CA PRO A 107 -2.85 8.46 -10.59
C PRO A 107 -1.61 9.31 -10.30
N LEU A 108 -0.94 9.04 -9.17
CA LEU A 108 0.33 9.65 -8.84
C LEU A 108 1.40 8.56 -8.77
N ARG A 109 2.43 8.68 -9.59
CA ARG A 109 3.63 7.84 -9.56
C ARG A 109 4.85 8.71 -9.33
N LEU A 110 5.63 8.36 -8.32
CA LEU A 110 6.88 9.01 -7.97
C LEU A 110 8.04 8.20 -8.55
N CYS A 111 9.01 8.89 -9.16
CA CYS A 111 10.18 8.24 -9.76
C CYS A 111 11.34 8.14 -8.77
N ASN A 112 11.99 6.98 -8.70
CA ASN A 112 13.13 6.69 -7.82
C ASN A 112 14.51 6.96 -8.43
N GLU A 113 14.59 7.52 -9.63
CA GLU A 113 15.87 7.75 -10.35
C GLU A 113 16.96 8.34 -9.45
N ARG A 114 16.63 9.36 -8.66
CA ARG A 114 17.59 10.02 -7.77
C ARG A 114 18.03 9.12 -6.60
N LEU A 115 17.13 8.28 -6.09
CA LEU A 115 17.43 7.32 -5.04
C LEU A 115 18.41 6.27 -5.57
N VAL A 116 18.09 5.66 -6.71
CA VAL A 116 18.93 4.65 -7.35
C VAL A 116 20.29 5.23 -7.77
N ALA A 117 20.32 6.47 -8.28
CA ALA A 117 21.58 7.14 -8.61
C ALA A 117 22.46 7.40 -7.38
N THR A 118 21.88 7.47 -6.17
CA THR A 118 22.62 7.75 -4.93
C THR A 118 23.01 6.47 -4.20
N LEU A 119 22.08 5.53 -4.03
CA LEU A 119 22.31 4.29 -3.28
C LEU A 119 22.70 3.09 -4.17
N GLY A 120 22.57 3.21 -5.49
CA GLY A 120 22.77 2.13 -6.47
C GLY A 120 21.55 1.22 -6.67
N TYR A 121 20.62 1.20 -5.72
CA TYR A 121 19.40 0.40 -5.76
C TYR A 121 18.32 0.98 -4.83
N GLU A 122 17.11 0.43 -4.90
CA GLU A 122 16.01 0.68 -3.96
C GLU A 122 15.73 -0.63 -3.19
N PRO A 123 15.72 -0.61 -1.84
CA PRO A 123 15.22 -1.73 -1.04
C PRO A 123 13.80 -2.09 -1.49
N HIS A 124 13.58 -3.36 -1.83
CA HIS A 124 12.33 -3.79 -2.46
C HIS A 124 11.96 -5.22 -2.08
N THR A 125 11.08 -5.34 -1.09
CA THR A 125 10.45 -6.59 -0.70
C THR A 125 9.34 -6.92 -1.71
N PRO A 126 9.28 -8.14 -2.30
CA PRO A 126 8.21 -8.51 -3.22
C PRO A 126 6.81 -8.29 -2.60
N LEU A 127 5.87 -7.76 -3.40
CA LEU A 127 4.55 -7.34 -2.92
C LEU A 127 3.82 -8.43 -2.12
N ASP A 128 3.87 -9.68 -2.58
CA ASP A 128 3.20 -10.80 -1.91
C ASP A 128 3.78 -11.09 -0.52
N ASP A 129 5.08 -10.92 -0.36
CA ASP A 129 5.75 -11.11 0.93
C ASP A 129 5.52 -9.92 1.86
N ALA A 130 5.59 -8.70 1.34
CA ALA A 130 5.25 -7.48 2.08
C ALA A 130 3.81 -7.54 2.62
N VAL A 131 2.85 -7.97 1.79
CA VAL A 131 1.45 -8.15 2.19
C VAL A 131 1.31 -9.27 3.22
N ARG A 132 1.97 -10.42 3.04
CA ARG A 132 1.93 -11.54 3.99
C ARG A 132 2.44 -11.12 5.37
N GLN A 133 3.60 -10.46 5.41
CA GLN A 133 4.20 -9.96 6.65
C GLN A 133 3.29 -8.92 7.32
N THR A 134 2.66 -8.04 6.54
CA THR A 134 1.69 -7.05 7.04
C THR A 134 0.43 -7.72 7.61
N LEU A 135 -0.10 -8.74 6.95
CA LEU A 135 -1.27 -9.48 7.46
C LEU A 135 -0.92 -10.23 8.75
N ALA A 136 0.28 -10.83 8.82
CA ALA A 136 0.76 -11.48 10.03
C ALA A 136 0.92 -10.48 11.20
N SER A 137 1.48 -9.29 10.96
CA SER A 137 1.62 -8.26 12.01
C SER A 137 0.27 -7.72 12.48
N LEU A 138 -0.75 -7.74 11.63
CA LEU A 138 -2.14 -7.42 11.97
C LEU A 138 -2.88 -8.57 12.68
N GLY A 139 -2.22 -9.71 12.92
CA GLY A 139 -2.83 -10.90 13.54
C GLY A 139 -3.87 -11.58 12.63
N VAL A 140 -3.77 -11.40 11.31
CA VAL A 140 -4.66 -12.05 10.34
C VAL A 140 -4.04 -13.39 9.91
N PRO A 141 -4.76 -14.53 10.08
CA PRO A 141 -4.27 -15.82 9.60
C PRO A 141 -4.09 -15.80 8.07
N THR A 142 -2.89 -16.17 7.60
CA THR A 142 -2.52 -16.29 6.19
C THR A 142 -2.33 -17.76 5.81
N SER A 143 -2.43 -18.08 4.51
CA SER A 143 -2.12 -19.43 4.01
C SER A 143 -0.61 -19.68 4.05
N THR A 144 -0.23 -20.92 4.34
CA THR A 144 1.19 -21.29 4.40
C THR A 144 1.76 -21.38 2.98
N PRO A 145 3.04 -21.04 2.71
CA PRO A 145 3.62 -21.11 1.36
C PRO A 145 3.44 -22.46 0.65
N ALA A 146 3.37 -23.57 1.41
CA ALA A 146 3.13 -24.91 0.89
C ALA A 146 1.71 -25.12 0.31
N GLU A 147 0.70 -24.36 0.77
CA GLU A 147 -0.67 -24.46 0.27
C GLU A 147 -0.91 -23.68 -1.03
N MET A 148 0.03 -22.79 -1.43
CA MET A 148 -0.12 -21.95 -2.63
C MET A 148 0.56 -22.52 -3.89
N ALA A 149 1.34 -23.59 -3.73
CA ALA A 149 2.06 -24.27 -4.83
C ALA A 149 1.32 -25.52 -5.37
N GLY A 150 0.12 -25.79 -4.87
CA GLY A 150 -0.73 -26.92 -5.24
C GLY A 150 -1.89 -26.54 -6.16
#